data_AF-A0A936EEM6-F1
#
_entry.id   AF-A0A936EEM6-F1
#
_cell.length_a   1.000
_cell.length_b   1.000
_cell.length_c   1.000
_cell.angle_alpha   90.00
_cell.angle_beta   90.00
_cell.angle_gamma   90.00
#
_symmetry.space_group_name_H-M   'P 1'
#
loop_
_entity.id
_entity.type
_entity.pdbx_description
1 polymer ?
#
loop_
_entity_poly.entity_id
_entity_poly.type
_entity_poly.pdbx_seq_one_letter_code
_entity_poly.pdbx_strand_id
1 'polypeptide(L)'
;MSVDIDVVFVPHQLPRETALAEISKELALIQARLQSRGIKAEIASSKTGDETKILARRDRIEVKVEINYVFRGTLLPVETLPLTKAASELFTTALSVPTLAVAELYGSKLVAALDRQHPRDLFDVHGMFERFGLRPEFVECFVGYIAGHNRPVHEVLGSRNLDLKIPFENEFAGMERESVSLGTLEEARLRLRGELAAALTDDHKRFLLGVVAGDPPWEAMRCRHLAELPAIQWKMQNLARLKRTNAAKFRDQTEALKRVFNAFGSG
;
A
#
# COMPACT_ATOMS: atom_id res chain seq x y z
N MET A 1 8.96 13.40 -9.21
CA MET A 1 9.25 12.06 -9.77
C MET A 1 9.39 11.10 -8.60
N SER A 2 8.77 9.91 -8.67
CA SER A 2 9.24 8.79 -7.85
C SER A 2 10.52 8.25 -8.47
N VAL A 3 11.55 8.02 -7.67
CA VAL A 3 12.84 7.46 -8.10
C VAL A 3 12.93 5.97 -7.73
N ASP A 4 11.93 5.46 -7.01
CA ASP A 4 11.86 4.10 -6.48
C ASP A 4 10.93 3.23 -7.35
N ILE A 5 11.27 1.96 -7.49
CA ILE A 5 10.46 0.92 -8.12
C ILE A 5 10.03 -0.06 -7.04
N ASP A 6 8.75 -0.03 -6.68
CA ASP A 6 8.15 -1.01 -5.79
C ASP A 6 7.61 -2.20 -6.60
N VAL A 7 8.00 -3.41 -6.22
CA VAL A 7 7.51 -4.64 -6.83
C VAL A 7 6.88 -5.54 -5.79
N VAL A 8 5.89 -6.34 -6.19
CA VAL A 8 5.21 -7.27 -5.30
C VAL A 8 5.60 -8.70 -5.67
N PHE A 9 5.95 -9.49 -4.66
CA PHE A 9 6.11 -10.92 -4.84
C PHE A 9 4.72 -11.58 -4.96
N VAL A 10 4.37 -12.14 -6.12
CA VAL A 10 3.00 -12.63 -6.42
C VAL A 10 2.66 -13.96 -5.74
N PRO A 11 3.56 -14.97 -5.66
CA PRO A 11 3.24 -16.25 -5.03
C PRO A 11 2.98 -16.10 -3.52
N HIS A 12 1.70 -16.08 -3.12
CA HIS A 12 1.33 -15.84 -1.72
C HIS A 12 1.25 -17.11 -0.88
N GLN A 13 1.08 -18.28 -1.51
CA GLN A 13 0.98 -19.57 -0.84
C GLN A 13 2.33 -20.09 -0.34
N LEU A 14 3.45 -19.54 -0.82
CA LEU A 14 4.77 -19.96 -0.38
C LEU A 14 5.00 -19.58 1.09
N PRO A 15 5.59 -20.48 1.92
CA PRO A 15 6.07 -20.12 3.24
C PRO A 15 7.05 -18.94 3.17
N ARG A 16 7.12 -18.15 4.26
CA ARG A 16 7.95 -16.93 4.30
C ARG A 16 9.41 -17.21 3.92
N GLU A 17 10.00 -18.25 4.49
CA GLU A 17 11.42 -18.59 4.24
C GLU A 17 11.67 -18.98 2.78
N THR A 18 10.77 -19.76 2.18
CA THR A 18 10.85 -20.14 0.77
C THR A 18 10.70 -18.92 -0.15
N ALA A 19 9.72 -18.05 0.13
CA ALA A 19 9.53 -16.82 -0.64
C ALA A 19 10.76 -15.91 -0.56
N LEU A 20 11.37 -15.75 0.62
CA LEU A 20 12.60 -14.97 0.79
C LEU A 20 13.77 -15.58 0.03
N ALA A 21 13.93 -16.90 0.05
CA ALA A 21 14.99 -17.58 -0.72
C ALA A 21 14.81 -17.38 -2.23
N GLU A 22 13.58 -17.42 -2.74
CA GLU A 22 13.29 -17.13 -4.15
C GLU A 22 13.59 -15.66 -4.50
N ILE A 23 13.21 -14.72 -3.64
CA ILE A 23 13.49 -13.29 -3.82
C ILE A 23 15.01 -13.05 -3.86
N SER A 24 15.78 -13.57 -2.90
CA SER A 24 17.24 -13.44 -2.87
C SER A 24 17.88 -14.00 -4.13
N LYS A 25 17.43 -15.19 -4.58
CA LYS A 25 17.93 -15.81 -5.82
C LYS A 25 17.67 -14.91 -7.03
N GLU A 26 16.48 -14.37 -7.17
CA GLU A 26 16.13 -13.51 -8.31
C GLU A 26 16.86 -12.16 -8.26
N LEU A 27 17.04 -11.59 -7.07
CA LEU A 27 17.86 -10.39 -6.87
C LEU A 27 19.30 -10.61 -7.30
N ALA A 28 19.91 -11.75 -7.00
CA ALA A 28 21.25 -12.09 -7.45
C ALA A 28 21.35 -12.18 -8.98
N LEU A 29 20.34 -12.74 -9.65
CA LEU A 29 20.27 -12.79 -11.11
C LEU A 29 20.12 -11.40 -11.74
N ILE A 30 19.27 -10.55 -11.15
CA ILE A 30 19.11 -9.15 -11.57
C ILE A 30 20.42 -8.38 -11.37
N GLN A 31 21.08 -8.56 -10.22
CA GLN A 31 22.36 -7.94 -9.91
C GLN A 31 23.42 -8.28 -10.97
N ALA A 32 23.62 -9.56 -11.26
CA ALA A 32 24.56 -10.02 -12.28
C ALA A 32 24.24 -9.43 -13.66
N ARG A 33 22.95 -9.38 -14.03
CA ARG A 33 22.51 -8.80 -15.30
C ARG A 33 22.80 -7.30 -15.39
N LEU A 34 22.53 -6.54 -14.32
CA LEU A 34 22.83 -5.11 -14.26
C LEU A 34 24.34 -4.84 -14.35
N GLN A 35 25.14 -5.60 -13.60
CA GLN A 35 26.60 -5.48 -13.60
C GLN A 35 27.21 -5.78 -14.97
N SER A 36 26.71 -6.81 -15.67
CA SER A 36 27.15 -7.13 -17.05
C SER A 36 26.91 -5.98 -18.05
N ARG A 37 25.98 -5.06 -17.73
CA ARG A 37 25.64 -3.87 -18.53
C ARG A 37 26.30 -2.59 -18.01
N GLY A 38 27.30 -2.71 -17.15
CA GLY A 38 28.02 -1.58 -16.55
C GLY A 38 27.16 -0.75 -15.59
N ILE A 39 26.13 -1.34 -14.99
CA ILE A 39 25.33 -0.71 -13.92
C ILE A 39 25.81 -1.33 -12.60
N LYS A 40 26.33 -0.51 -11.69
CA LYS A 40 26.69 -1.00 -10.35
C LYS A 40 25.40 -1.40 -9.64
N ALA A 41 25.37 -2.59 -9.05
CA ALA A 41 24.18 -3.09 -8.38
C ALA A 41 24.56 -3.72 -7.03
N GLU A 42 23.89 -3.29 -5.97
CA GLU A 42 24.12 -3.72 -4.59
C GLU A 42 22.80 -4.23 -4.00
N ILE A 43 22.81 -5.46 -3.49
CA ILE A 43 21.68 -6.02 -2.75
C ILE A 43 21.77 -5.49 -1.32
N ALA A 44 20.69 -4.90 -0.83
CA ALA A 44 20.60 -4.38 0.52
C ALA A 44 19.64 -5.23 1.37
N SER A 45 20.10 -5.57 2.57
CA SER A 45 19.27 -6.26 3.57
C SER A 45 18.35 -5.26 4.29
N SER A 46 17.14 -5.71 4.60
CA SER A 46 16.24 -4.99 5.49
C SER A 46 16.76 -5.00 6.94
N LYS A 47 16.10 -4.25 7.83
CA LYS A 47 16.43 -4.22 9.26
C LYS A 47 16.33 -5.58 9.95
N THR A 48 15.58 -6.52 9.38
CA THR A 48 15.44 -7.91 9.87
C THR A 48 16.42 -8.88 9.20
N GLY A 49 17.32 -8.38 8.35
CA GLY A 49 18.29 -9.18 7.60
C GLY A 49 17.75 -9.69 6.25
N ASP A 50 16.48 -9.47 5.93
CA ASP A 50 15.86 -9.99 4.69
C ASP A 50 16.35 -9.19 3.47
N GLU A 51 17.05 -9.84 2.53
CA GLU A 51 17.52 -9.25 1.26
C GLU A 51 16.36 -9.02 0.29
N THR A 52 15.84 -7.80 0.27
CA THR A 52 14.58 -7.47 -0.40
C THR A 52 14.67 -6.18 -1.21
N LYS A 53 15.89 -5.66 -1.39
CA LYS A 53 16.15 -4.40 -2.09
C LYS A 53 17.40 -4.52 -2.95
N ILE A 54 17.39 -3.84 -4.08
CA ILE A 54 18.59 -3.67 -4.91
C ILE A 54 18.74 -2.19 -5.30
N LEU A 55 19.95 -1.67 -5.12
CA LEU A 55 20.34 -0.32 -5.47
C LEU A 55 21.15 -0.36 -6.76
N ALA A 56 20.56 0.13 -7.84
CA ALA A 56 21.18 0.19 -9.17
C ALA A 56 21.73 1.60 -9.43
N ARG A 57 23.02 1.72 -9.72
CA ARG A 57 23.74 2.99 -9.86
C ARG A 57 24.49 3.07 -11.18
N ARG A 58 24.38 4.22 -11.83
CA ARG A 58 25.24 4.63 -12.94
C ARG A 58 25.56 6.11 -12.77
N ASP A 59 26.84 6.42 -12.68
CA ASP A 59 27.36 7.77 -12.39
C ASP A 59 26.72 8.37 -11.13
N ARG A 60 25.97 9.47 -11.27
CA ARG A 60 25.27 10.15 -10.17
C ARG A 60 23.81 9.73 -10.01
N ILE A 61 23.34 8.77 -10.81
CA ILE A 61 21.95 8.31 -10.82
C ILE A 61 21.87 7.00 -10.06
N GLU A 62 20.94 6.94 -9.11
CA GLU A 62 20.59 5.75 -8.34
C GLU A 62 19.08 5.47 -8.51
N VAL A 63 18.74 4.20 -8.77
CA VAL A 63 17.37 3.70 -8.75
C VAL A 63 17.31 2.57 -7.73
N LYS A 64 16.37 2.67 -6.79
CA LYS A 64 16.12 1.64 -5.79
C LYS A 64 14.94 0.78 -6.26
N VAL A 65 15.13 -0.53 -6.25
CA VAL A 65 14.04 -1.49 -6.44
C VAL A 65 13.78 -2.18 -5.10
N GLU A 66 12.53 -2.12 -4.62
CA GLU A 66 12.11 -2.67 -3.33
C GLU A 66 11.01 -3.71 -3.52
N ILE A 67 11.23 -4.91 -2.97
CA ILE A 67 10.30 -6.02 -3.07
C ILE A 67 9.42 -6.03 -1.82
N ASN A 68 8.12 -5.81 -1.98
CA ASN A 68 7.15 -6.07 -0.93
C ASN A 68 6.85 -7.57 -0.84
N TYR A 69 7.28 -8.18 0.27
CA TYR A 69 7.14 -9.60 0.57
C TYR A 69 6.25 -9.86 1.80
N VAL A 70 5.94 -8.82 2.57
CA VAL A 70 5.08 -8.89 3.76
C VAL A 70 3.62 -9.00 3.32
N PHE A 71 3.18 -8.07 2.49
CA PHE A 71 1.89 -8.14 1.80
C PHE A 71 2.11 -8.74 0.40
N ARG A 72 2.66 -9.96 0.36
CA ARG A 72 2.84 -10.70 -0.89
C ARG A 72 1.52 -11.29 -1.39
N GLY A 73 1.39 -11.45 -2.70
CA GLY A 73 0.13 -11.74 -3.37
C GLY A 73 -0.54 -10.51 -3.96
N THR A 74 -1.65 -10.74 -4.63
CA THR A 74 -2.48 -9.67 -5.21
C THR A 74 -3.94 -9.91 -4.86
N LEU A 75 -4.70 -8.84 -4.64
CA LEU A 75 -6.16 -8.88 -4.46
C LEU A 75 -6.88 -9.07 -5.79
N LEU A 76 -6.34 -8.51 -6.85
CA LEU A 76 -6.86 -8.59 -8.21
C LEU A 76 -5.83 -9.25 -9.14
N PRO A 77 -6.26 -9.77 -10.30
CA PRO A 77 -5.34 -10.25 -11.31
C PRO A 77 -4.35 -9.15 -11.76
N VAL A 78 -3.11 -9.54 -12.02
CA VAL A 78 -2.06 -8.65 -12.56
C VAL A 78 -2.47 -8.18 -13.96
N GLU A 79 -2.29 -6.89 -14.23
CA GLU A 79 -2.55 -6.27 -15.53
C GLU A 79 -1.24 -5.95 -16.22
N THR A 80 -1.21 -6.06 -17.56
CA THR A 80 -0.06 -5.61 -18.36
C THR A 80 -0.34 -4.21 -18.89
N LEU A 81 0.45 -3.24 -18.45
CA LEU A 81 0.29 -1.84 -18.87
C LEU A 81 1.47 -1.37 -19.72
N PRO A 82 1.21 -0.67 -20.84
CA PRO A 82 2.27 -0.01 -21.61
C PRO A 82 2.76 1.24 -20.88
N LEU A 83 3.95 1.71 -21.27
CA LEU A 83 4.38 3.08 -20.94
C LEU A 83 3.31 4.10 -21.36
N THR A 84 3.18 5.18 -20.60
CA THR A 84 2.33 6.30 -21.01
C THR A 84 2.85 6.88 -22.33
N LYS A 85 1.95 7.44 -23.14
CA LYS A 85 2.32 8.08 -24.41
C LYS A 85 3.47 9.09 -24.23
N ALA A 86 3.36 9.95 -23.21
CA ALA A 86 4.39 10.93 -22.89
C ALA A 86 5.76 10.30 -22.55
N ALA A 87 5.80 9.18 -21.81
CA ALA A 87 7.04 8.49 -21.50
C ALA A 87 7.61 7.75 -22.72
N SER A 88 6.74 7.12 -23.51
CA SER A 88 7.14 6.43 -24.72
C SER A 88 7.75 7.36 -25.76
N GLU A 89 7.16 8.55 -25.95
CA GLU A 89 7.67 9.61 -26.82
C GLU A 89 8.98 10.18 -26.28
N LEU A 90 9.05 10.52 -24.99
CA LEU A 90 10.24 11.11 -24.37
C LEU A 90 11.47 10.20 -24.47
N PHE A 91 11.30 8.90 -24.22
CA PHE A 91 12.39 7.92 -24.23
C PHE A 91 12.50 7.14 -25.55
N THR A 92 11.66 7.47 -26.54
CA THR A 92 11.60 6.78 -27.85
C THR A 92 11.59 5.26 -27.70
N THR A 93 10.82 4.77 -26.72
CA THR A 93 10.80 3.37 -26.31
C THR A 93 9.37 2.92 -26.09
N ALA A 94 9.05 1.70 -26.50
CA ALA A 94 7.81 1.01 -26.15
C ALA A 94 8.14 -0.18 -25.24
N LEU A 95 7.52 -0.22 -24.07
CA LEU A 95 7.63 -1.30 -23.11
C LEU A 95 6.25 -1.50 -22.48
N SER A 96 5.91 -2.76 -22.21
CA SER A 96 4.80 -3.13 -21.35
C SER A 96 5.31 -3.95 -20.19
N VAL A 97 4.78 -3.70 -19.00
CA VAL A 97 5.20 -4.38 -17.77
C VAL A 97 3.98 -4.92 -17.01
N PRO A 98 4.14 -6.05 -16.29
CA PRO A 98 3.13 -6.48 -15.34
C PRO A 98 3.04 -5.47 -14.19
N THR A 99 1.81 -5.13 -13.82
CA THR A 99 1.48 -4.18 -12.76
C THR A 99 0.33 -4.73 -11.92
N LEU A 100 0.26 -4.33 -10.65
CA LEU A 100 -0.99 -4.49 -9.91
C LEU A 100 -2.11 -3.78 -10.66
N ALA A 101 -3.33 -4.33 -10.61
CA ALA A 101 -4.49 -3.67 -11.18
C ALA A 101 -4.61 -2.25 -10.62
N VAL A 102 -5.06 -1.30 -11.44
CA VAL A 102 -5.14 0.12 -11.05
C VAL A 102 -5.90 0.32 -9.73
N ALA A 103 -6.96 -0.48 -9.51
CA ALA A 103 -7.73 -0.44 -8.28
C ALA A 103 -6.94 -0.89 -7.04
N GLU A 104 -6.10 -1.89 -7.21
CA GLU A 104 -5.26 -2.41 -6.14
C GLU A 104 -4.13 -1.43 -5.79
N LEU A 105 -3.49 -0.84 -6.81
CA LEU A 105 -2.50 0.23 -6.64
C LEU A 105 -3.07 1.35 -5.78
N TYR A 106 -4.20 1.94 -6.20
CA TYR A 106 -4.78 3.05 -5.45
C TYR A 106 -5.34 2.61 -4.09
N GLY A 107 -5.93 1.43 -3.96
CA GLY A 107 -6.36 0.90 -2.67
C GLY A 107 -5.24 0.88 -1.63
N SER A 108 -4.04 0.45 -2.02
CA SER A 108 -2.86 0.49 -1.14
C SER A 108 -2.37 1.92 -0.85
N LYS A 109 -2.41 2.83 -1.84
CA LYS A 109 -2.05 4.25 -1.66
C LYS A 109 -3.01 4.98 -0.72
N LEU A 110 -4.30 4.66 -0.73
CA LEU A 110 -5.27 5.20 0.22
C LEU A 110 -4.92 4.82 1.67
N VAL A 111 -4.47 3.59 1.91
CA VAL A 111 -3.97 3.17 3.25
C VAL A 111 -2.75 3.98 3.65
N ALA A 112 -1.77 4.11 2.75
CA ALA A 112 -0.56 4.90 3.01
C ALA A 112 -0.87 6.37 3.31
N ALA A 113 -1.76 6.99 2.54
CA ALA A 113 -2.19 8.37 2.70
C ALA A 113 -2.88 8.62 4.05
N LEU A 114 -3.72 7.70 4.54
CA LEU A 114 -4.37 7.84 5.85
C LEU A 114 -3.45 7.56 7.03
N ASP A 115 -2.48 6.66 6.84
CA ASP A 115 -1.54 6.26 7.87
C ASP A 115 -0.40 7.28 8.05
N ARG A 116 0.36 7.53 6.98
CA ARG A 116 1.55 8.40 6.99
C ARG A 116 1.21 9.86 6.75
N GLN A 117 0.16 10.14 5.97
CA GLN A 117 -0.20 11.49 5.51
C GLN A 117 0.98 12.24 4.90
N HIS A 118 1.88 11.56 4.19
CA HIS A 118 3.00 12.23 3.54
C HIS A 118 2.53 12.97 2.28
N PRO A 119 3.07 14.15 1.94
CA PRO A 119 2.67 14.91 0.76
C PRO A 119 2.66 14.10 -0.55
N ARG A 120 3.62 13.18 -0.75
CA ARG A 120 3.64 12.28 -1.93
C ARG A 120 2.42 11.35 -2.00
N ASP A 121 2.00 10.80 -0.86
CA ASP A 121 0.82 9.92 -0.83
C ASP A 121 -0.45 10.72 -1.13
N LEU A 122 -0.54 11.94 -0.59
CA LEU A 122 -1.67 12.84 -0.84
C LEU A 122 -1.68 13.37 -2.27
N PHE A 123 -0.51 13.58 -2.89
CA PHE A 123 -0.40 13.94 -4.29
C PHE A 123 -0.88 12.80 -5.19
N ASP A 124 -0.52 11.55 -4.87
CA ASP A 124 -1.02 10.39 -5.59
C ASP A 124 -2.55 10.24 -5.47
N VAL A 125 -3.10 10.50 -4.27
CA VAL A 125 -4.55 10.52 -4.03
C VAL A 125 -5.23 11.67 -4.77
N HIS A 126 -4.61 12.85 -4.80
CA HIS A 126 -5.12 13.98 -5.59
C HIS A 126 -5.19 13.61 -7.08
N GLY A 127 -4.10 13.07 -7.65
CA GLY A 127 -4.10 12.62 -9.05
C GLY A 127 -5.08 11.47 -9.31
N MET A 128 -5.32 10.59 -8.33
CA MET A 128 -6.38 9.58 -8.39
C MET A 128 -7.75 10.24 -8.55
N PHE A 129 -8.06 11.22 -7.70
CA PHE A 129 -9.33 11.92 -7.72
C PHE A 129 -9.58 12.64 -9.04
N GLU A 130 -8.58 13.38 -9.54
CA GLU A 130 -8.66 14.10 -10.81
C GLU A 130 -8.94 13.17 -12.00
N ARG A 131 -8.40 11.95 -11.96
CA ARG A 131 -8.47 11.03 -13.10
C ARG A 131 -9.61 10.03 -13.04
N PHE A 132 -9.94 9.54 -11.84
CA PHE A 132 -10.82 8.39 -11.65
C PHE A 132 -11.95 8.64 -10.65
N GLY A 133 -11.85 9.66 -9.81
CA GLY A 133 -12.63 9.75 -8.57
C GLY A 133 -12.34 8.58 -7.61
N LEU A 134 -13.13 8.46 -6.55
CA LEU A 134 -13.09 7.29 -5.66
C LEU A 134 -14.05 6.21 -6.17
N ARG A 135 -13.50 5.19 -6.83
CA ARG A 135 -14.30 4.08 -7.38
C ARG A 135 -14.56 2.98 -6.35
N PRO A 136 -15.69 2.23 -6.43
CA PRO A 136 -15.99 1.14 -5.51
C PRO A 136 -14.88 0.07 -5.43
N GLU A 137 -14.21 -0.24 -6.54
CA GLU A 137 -13.11 -1.21 -6.57
C GLU A 137 -11.88 -0.72 -5.80
N PHE A 138 -11.67 0.60 -5.72
CA PHE A 138 -10.56 1.18 -4.96
C PHE A 138 -10.83 1.03 -3.46
N VAL A 139 -12.09 1.22 -3.06
CA VAL A 139 -12.55 1.03 -1.68
C VAL A 139 -12.47 -0.44 -1.29
N GLU A 140 -12.88 -1.36 -2.16
CA GLU A 140 -12.73 -2.81 -1.96
C GLU A 140 -11.27 -3.20 -1.69
N CYS A 141 -10.34 -2.74 -2.54
CA CYS A 141 -8.92 -3.00 -2.34
C CYS A 141 -8.38 -2.32 -1.07
N PHE A 142 -8.78 -1.08 -0.78
CA PHE A 142 -8.42 -0.39 0.46
C PHE A 142 -8.80 -1.22 1.70
N VAL A 143 -10.02 -1.76 1.73
CA VAL A 143 -10.51 -2.61 2.83
C VAL A 143 -9.67 -3.89 2.96
N GLY A 144 -9.29 -4.51 1.84
CA GLY A 144 -8.38 -5.66 1.84
C GLY A 144 -7.00 -5.32 2.41
N TYR A 145 -6.39 -4.20 2.00
CA TYR A 145 -5.07 -3.79 2.49
C TYR A 145 -5.08 -3.35 3.95
N ILE A 146 -6.06 -2.56 4.39
CA ILE A 146 -6.13 -2.09 5.78
C ILE A 146 -6.39 -3.24 6.76
N ALA A 147 -7.09 -4.29 6.33
CA ALA A 147 -7.29 -5.49 7.13
C ALA A 147 -5.96 -6.19 7.47
N GLY A 148 -5.01 -6.22 6.52
CA GLY A 148 -3.67 -6.80 6.71
C GLY A 148 -2.62 -5.81 7.24
N HIS A 149 -2.99 -4.55 7.45
CA HIS A 149 -2.05 -3.51 7.86
C HIS A 149 -1.53 -3.74 9.29
N ASN A 150 -0.28 -3.35 9.54
CA ASN A 150 0.38 -3.53 10.83
C ASN A 150 -0.28 -2.71 11.95
N ARG A 151 -0.79 -1.52 11.64
CA ARG A 151 -1.50 -0.67 12.60
C ARG A 151 -2.94 -1.15 12.82
N PRO A 152 -3.52 -0.91 14.01
CA PRO A 152 -4.94 -1.17 14.23
C PRO A 152 -5.82 -0.35 13.29
N VAL A 153 -6.86 -0.97 12.73
CA VAL A 153 -7.74 -0.37 11.70
C VAL A 153 -8.33 0.97 12.18
N HIS A 154 -8.78 1.04 13.44
CA HIS A 154 -9.35 2.25 14.03
C HIS A 154 -8.34 3.39 14.18
N GLU A 155 -7.05 3.09 14.35
CA GLU A 155 -6.03 4.14 14.44
C GLU A 155 -5.73 4.78 13.10
N VAL A 156 -5.88 4.03 12.01
CA VAL A 156 -5.65 4.53 10.64
C VAL A 156 -6.88 5.30 10.16
N LEU A 157 -8.08 4.70 10.28
CA LEU A 157 -9.33 5.36 9.89
C LEU A 157 -9.64 6.60 10.76
N GLY A 158 -9.37 6.50 12.06
CA GLY A 158 -9.58 7.58 13.02
C GLY A 158 -8.34 8.45 13.25
N SER A 159 -7.32 8.39 12.39
CA SER A 159 -6.10 9.17 12.56
C SER A 159 -6.40 10.68 12.56
N ARG A 160 -5.68 11.45 13.40
CA ARG A 160 -5.77 12.92 13.37
C ARG A 160 -5.03 13.47 12.15
N ASN A 161 -5.39 14.67 11.71
CA ASN A 161 -4.64 15.35 10.66
C ASN A 161 -3.25 15.76 11.19
N LEU A 162 -2.21 15.37 10.47
CA LEU A 162 -0.83 15.79 10.74
C LEU A 162 -0.55 17.14 10.06
N ASP A 163 0.35 17.93 10.63
CA ASP A 163 0.83 19.14 9.95
C ASP A 163 1.66 18.75 8.72
N LEU A 164 1.22 19.21 7.55
CA LEU A 164 1.85 18.90 6.27
C LEU A 164 2.91 19.90 5.87
N LYS A 165 3.01 21.06 6.55
CA LYS A 165 3.84 22.18 6.10
C LYS A 165 5.31 21.80 6.00
N ILE A 166 5.90 21.27 7.08
CA ILE A 166 7.33 20.93 7.12
C ILE A 166 7.66 19.80 6.11
N PRO A 167 6.93 18.67 6.08
CA PRO A 167 7.17 17.63 5.07
C PRO A 167 6.99 18.14 3.63
N PHE A 168 6.03 19.05 3.40
CA PHE A 168 5.80 19.63 2.08
C PHE A 168 7.01 20.45 1.62
N GLU A 169 7.48 21.38 2.46
CA GLU A 169 8.61 22.26 2.16
C GLU A 169 9.92 21.47 1.97
N ASN A 170 10.17 20.45 2.80
CA ASN A 170 11.46 19.77 2.84
C ASN A 170 11.55 18.52 1.94
N GLU A 171 10.44 17.83 1.69
CA GLU A 171 10.46 16.47 1.11
C GLU A 171 9.62 16.31 -0.16
N PHE A 172 8.89 17.36 -0.55
CA PHE A 172 7.99 17.33 -1.70
C PHE A 172 8.22 18.47 -2.69
N ALA A 173 8.23 19.72 -2.21
CA ALA A 173 8.29 20.90 -3.07
C ALA A 173 9.47 20.86 -4.05
N GLY A 174 9.18 21.05 -5.33
CA GLY A 174 10.18 21.02 -6.41
C GLY A 174 10.53 19.63 -6.93
N MET A 175 9.91 18.56 -6.42
CA MET A 175 10.05 17.21 -6.98
C MET A 175 8.98 16.90 -8.03
N GLU A 176 7.86 17.60 -8.00
CA GLU A 176 6.72 17.44 -8.88
C GLU A 176 6.97 18.02 -10.27
N ARG A 177 6.44 17.36 -11.30
CA ARG A 177 6.52 17.87 -12.68
C ARG A 177 5.52 19.01 -12.91
N GLU A 178 4.39 18.93 -12.23
CA GLU A 178 3.33 19.93 -12.22
C GLU A 178 3.18 20.39 -10.78
N SER A 179 3.37 21.70 -10.55
CA SER A 179 3.34 22.29 -9.20
C SER A 179 1.98 22.09 -8.55
N VAL A 180 1.95 21.56 -7.32
CA VAL A 180 0.75 21.43 -6.50
C VAL A 180 0.96 22.17 -5.18
N SER A 181 -0.05 22.91 -4.76
CA SER A 181 0.02 23.69 -3.51
C SER A 181 -0.19 22.82 -2.28
N LEU A 182 0.32 23.26 -1.13
CA LEU A 182 0.04 22.65 0.17
C LEU A 182 -1.47 22.53 0.43
N GLY A 183 -2.22 23.61 0.14
CA GLY A 183 -3.67 23.64 0.33
C GLY A 183 -4.39 22.57 -0.49
N THR A 184 -3.95 22.31 -1.72
CA THR A 184 -4.50 21.24 -2.56
C THR A 184 -4.31 19.86 -1.94
N LEU A 185 -3.15 19.60 -1.30
CA LEU A 185 -2.91 18.32 -0.62
C LEU A 185 -3.73 18.20 0.67
N GLU A 186 -3.93 19.31 1.38
CA GLU A 186 -4.82 19.35 2.56
C GLU A 186 -6.27 19.09 2.17
N GLU A 187 -6.74 19.68 1.08
CA GLU A 187 -8.08 19.43 0.50
C GLU A 187 -8.22 17.98 0.05
N ALA A 188 -7.22 17.42 -0.64
CA ALA A 188 -7.22 16.01 -1.05
C ALA A 188 -7.33 15.06 0.16
N ARG A 189 -6.67 15.38 1.28
CA ARG A 189 -6.81 14.62 2.53
C ARG A 189 -8.22 14.72 3.11
N LEU A 190 -8.78 15.92 3.19
CA LEU A 190 -10.14 16.12 3.72
C LEU A 190 -11.17 15.38 2.88
N ARG A 191 -11.05 15.52 1.55
CA ARG A 191 -11.88 14.80 0.57
C ARG A 191 -11.75 13.29 0.72
N LEU A 192 -10.52 12.75 0.83
CA LEU A 192 -10.29 11.32 1.05
C LEU A 192 -11.02 10.82 2.29
N ARG A 193 -10.89 11.51 3.42
CA ARG A 193 -11.54 11.09 4.67
C ARG A 193 -13.06 11.09 4.54
N GLY A 194 -13.64 12.15 3.96
CA GLY A 194 -15.09 12.27 3.79
C GLY A 194 -15.65 11.24 2.81
N GLU A 195 -15.12 11.18 1.59
CA GLU A 195 -15.62 10.27 0.55
C GLU A 195 -15.40 8.80 0.91
N LEU A 196 -14.26 8.45 1.51
CA LEU A 196 -14.02 7.07 1.92
C LEU A 196 -14.95 6.63 3.04
N ALA A 197 -15.20 7.49 4.04
CA ALA A 197 -16.15 7.21 5.11
C ALA A 197 -17.57 6.94 4.56
N ALA A 198 -18.00 7.73 3.58
CA ALA A 198 -19.28 7.57 2.90
C ALA A 198 -19.33 6.34 1.98
N ALA A 199 -18.22 5.99 1.34
CA ALA A 199 -18.16 4.89 0.38
C ALA A 199 -18.01 3.50 1.02
N LEU A 200 -17.63 3.41 2.31
CA LEU A 200 -17.58 2.14 3.03
C LEU A 200 -18.99 1.54 3.17
N THR A 201 -19.20 0.42 2.49
CA THR A 201 -20.45 -0.34 2.56
C THR A 201 -20.65 -1.02 3.92
N ASP A 202 -21.87 -1.48 4.18
CA ASP A 202 -22.15 -2.27 5.38
C ASP A 202 -21.36 -3.58 5.41
N ASP A 203 -21.14 -4.21 4.24
CA ASP A 203 -20.29 -5.40 4.14
C ASP A 203 -18.83 -5.10 4.46
N HIS A 204 -18.29 -3.96 4.02
CA HIS A 204 -16.93 -3.53 4.38
C HIS A 204 -16.79 -3.29 5.88
N LYS A 205 -17.76 -2.60 6.50
CA LYS A 205 -17.77 -2.35 7.95
C LYS A 205 -17.90 -3.66 8.73
N ARG A 206 -18.81 -4.53 8.30
CA ARG A 206 -19.03 -5.87 8.87
C ARG A 206 -17.77 -6.73 8.77
N PHE A 207 -17.09 -6.71 7.63
CA PHE A 207 -15.82 -7.40 7.42
C PHE A 207 -14.74 -6.91 8.39
N LEU A 208 -14.47 -5.60 8.42
CA LEU A 208 -13.42 -5.03 9.28
C LEU A 208 -13.71 -5.24 10.77
N LEU A 209 -14.98 -5.17 11.19
CA LEU A 209 -15.40 -5.52 12.56
C LEU A 209 -15.15 -6.99 12.87
N GLY A 210 -15.48 -7.90 11.94
CA GLY A 210 -15.19 -9.33 12.07
C GLY A 210 -13.69 -9.60 12.18
N VAL A 211 -12.86 -8.94 11.36
CA VAL A 211 -11.39 -9.04 11.44
C VAL A 211 -10.91 -8.69 12.85
N VAL A 212 -11.25 -7.50 13.38
CA VAL A 212 -10.77 -7.09 14.71
C VAL A 212 -11.37 -7.91 15.86
N ALA A 213 -12.54 -8.53 15.65
CA ALA A 213 -13.17 -9.48 16.56
C ALA A 213 -12.59 -10.91 16.45
N GLY A 214 -11.70 -11.15 15.48
CA GLY A 214 -11.07 -12.44 15.25
C GLY A 214 -11.93 -13.46 14.50
N ASP A 215 -13.05 -13.03 13.93
CA ASP A 215 -14.01 -13.85 13.19
C ASP A 215 -14.51 -13.10 11.92
N PRO A 216 -13.64 -12.94 10.91
CA PRO A 216 -13.96 -12.19 9.70
C PRO A 216 -14.96 -12.93 8.81
N PRO A 217 -16.05 -12.27 8.38
CA PRO A 217 -16.95 -12.80 7.36
C PRO A 217 -16.33 -12.67 5.97
N TRP A 218 -15.56 -13.67 5.55
CA TRP A 218 -14.82 -13.65 4.28
C TRP A 218 -15.71 -13.46 3.05
N GLU A 219 -16.96 -13.89 3.11
CA GLU A 219 -17.93 -13.75 2.02
C GLU A 219 -18.29 -12.29 1.72
N ALA A 220 -18.10 -11.40 2.69
CA ALA A 220 -18.30 -9.95 2.56
C ALA A 220 -17.30 -9.28 1.59
N MET A 221 -16.19 -9.95 1.30
CA MET A 221 -15.15 -9.47 0.38
C MET A 221 -15.18 -10.23 -0.94
N ARG A 222 -14.91 -9.52 -2.04
CA ARG A 222 -14.87 -10.10 -3.39
C ARG A 222 -13.64 -10.98 -3.61
N CYS A 223 -12.50 -10.61 -3.01
CA CYS A 223 -11.27 -11.40 -3.08
C CYS A 223 -11.41 -12.69 -2.26
N ARG A 224 -11.57 -13.83 -2.95
CA ARG A 224 -11.87 -15.11 -2.28
C ARG A 224 -10.68 -15.75 -1.58
N HIS A 225 -9.45 -15.46 -2.04
CA HIS A 225 -8.21 -15.90 -1.40
C HIS A 225 -7.67 -14.87 -0.40
N LEU A 226 -8.47 -13.88 0.04
CA LEU A 226 -8.01 -12.86 1.00
C LEU A 226 -7.51 -13.48 2.31
N ALA A 227 -8.16 -14.54 2.78
CA ALA A 227 -7.77 -15.29 3.98
C ALA A 227 -6.40 -15.99 3.83
N GLU A 228 -5.97 -16.24 2.60
CA GLU A 228 -4.71 -16.90 2.28
C GLU A 228 -3.54 -15.91 2.20
N LEU A 229 -3.82 -14.60 2.15
CA LEU A 229 -2.77 -13.59 2.06
C LEU A 229 -1.94 -13.54 3.36
N PRO A 230 -0.60 -13.59 3.28
CA PRO A 230 0.27 -13.67 4.44
C PRO A 230 0.12 -12.51 5.43
N ALA A 231 -0.10 -11.28 4.96
CA ALA A 231 -0.34 -10.14 5.85
C ALA A 231 -1.66 -10.29 6.64
N ILE A 232 -2.69 -10.87 6.02
CA ILE A 232 -3.98 -11.16 6.66
C ILE A 232 -3.80 -12.28 7.69
N GLN A 233 -3.16 -13.38 7.33
CA GLN A 233 -2.86 -14.48 8.26
C GLN A 233 -2.05 -13.99 9.47
N TRP A 234 -1.04 -13.16 9.23
CA TRP A 234 -0.23 -12.55 10.29
C TRP A 234 -1.08 -11.64 11.19
N LYS A 235 -1.98 -10.84 10.63
CA LYS A 235 -2.93 -10.04 11.42
C LYS A 235 -3.78 -10.92 12.32
N MET A 236 -4.37 -11.99 11.77
CA MET A 236 -5.23 -12.91 12.52
C MET A 236 -4.47 -13.61 13.65
N GLN A 237 -3.23 -14.03 13.41
CA GLN A 237 -2.36 -14.61 14.46
C GLN A 237 -2.07 -13.60 15.58
N ASN A 238 -1.77 -12.34 15.24
CA ASN A 238 -1.53 -11.29 16.24
C ASN A 238 -2.77 -10.97 17.06
N LEU A 239 -3.95 -10.93 16.44
CA LEU A 239 -5.22 -10.70 17.12
C LEU A 239 -5.58 -11.88 18.03
N ALA A 240 -5.38 -13.12 17.58
CA ALA A 240 -5.57 -14.31 18.41
C ALA A 240 -4.62 -14.31 19.62
N ARG A 241 -3.34 -13.96 19.42
CA ARG A 241 -2.38 -13.79 20.52
C ARG A 241 -2.84 -12.70 21.48
N LEU A 242 -3.24 -11.53 20.97
CA LEU A 242 -3.71 -10.40 21.77
C LEU A 242 -4.93 -10.78 22.62
N LYS A 243 -5.90 -11.51 22.05
CA LYS A 243 -7.08 -12.00 22.75
C LYS A 243 -6.71 -12.87 23.96
N ARG A 244 -5.70 -13.74 23.82
CA ARG A 244 -5.21 -14.58 24.92
C ARG A 244 -4.40 -13.81 25.96
N THR A 245 -3.52 -12.89 25.52
CA THR A 245 -2.58 -12.21 26.43
C THR A 245 -3.14 -10.94 27.07
N ASN A 246 -4.11 -10.28 26.42
CA ASN A 246 -4.74 -9.05 26.89
C ASN A 246 -6.16 -8.89 26.29
N ALA A 247 -7.11 -9.62 26.86
CA ALA A 247 -8.50 -9.62 26.41
C ALA A 247 -9.19 -8.25 26.52
N ALA A 248 -8.77 -7.40 27.46
CA ALA A 248 -9.30 -6.04 27.59
C ALA A 248 -8.91 -5.19 26.37
N LYS A 249 -7.61 -5.11 26.07
CA LYS A 249 -7.11 -4.40 24.89
C LYS A 249 -7.72 -4.94 23.59
N PHE A 250 -7.89 -6.26 23.48
CA PHE A 250 -8.57 -6.87 22.33
C PHE A 250 -10.00 -6.35 22.14
N ARG A 251 -10.82 -6.32 23.21
CA ARG A 251 -12.18 -5.76 23.16
C ARG A 251 -12.16 -4.26 22.83
N ASP A 252 -11.22 -3.51 23.41
CA ASP A 252 -11.10 -2.08 23.19
C ASP A 252 -10.86 -1.73 21.71
N GLN A 253 -10.11 -2.55 20.97
CA GLN A 253 -9.90 -2.33 19.53
C GLN A 253 -11.20 -2.44 18.72
N THR A 254 -12.07 -3.37 19.09
CA THR A 254 -13.37 -3.57 18.43
C THR A 254 -14.29 -2.38 18.73
N GLU A 255 -14.38 -1.98 20.00
CA GLU A 255 -15.21 -0.83 20.40
C GLU A 255 -14.68 0.50 19.84
N ALA A 256 -13.36 0.67 19.74
CA ALA A 256 -12.76 1.83 19.09
C ALA A 256 -13.13 1.90 17.61
N LEU A 257 -13.13 0.78 16.88
CA LEU A 257 -13.53 0.76 15.48
C LEU A 257 -15.01 1.08 15.30
N LYS A 258 -15.89 0.54 16.17
CA LYS A 258 -17.32 0.90 16.17
C LYS A 258 -17.53 2.40 16.37
N ARG A 259 -16.79 3.03 17.30
CA ARG A 259 -16.86 4.49 17.50
C ARG A 259 -16.45 5.27 16.26
N VAL A 260 -15.40 4.83 15.55
CA VAL A 260 -14.99 5.45 14.28
C VAL A 260 -16.11 5.36 13.24
N PHE A 261 -16.74 4.19 13.07
CA PHE A 261 -17.84 4.05 12.13
C PHE A 261 -19.10 4.83 12.52
N ASN A 262 -19.42 4.94 13.80
CA ASN A 262 -20.53 5.77 14.27
C ASN A 262 -20.29 7.25 13.98
N ALA A 263 -19.04 7.72 14.14
CA ALA A 263 -18.66 9.09 13.80
C ALA A 263 -18.82 9.39 12.30
N PHE A 264 -18.61 8.40 11.42
CA PHE A 264 -18.84 8.55 9.99
C PHE A 264 -20.31 8.77 9.62
N GLY A 265 -21.25 8.20 10.38
CA GLY A 265 -22.69 8.37 10.15
C GLY A 265 -23.31 9.59 10.84
N SER A 266 -22.52 10.35 11.60
CA SER A 266 -22.99 11.49 12.42
C SER A 266 -22.65 12.86 11.81
N GLY A 267 -22.15 12.91 10.58
CA GLY A 267 -21.65 14.11 9.91
C GLY A 267 -22.35 14.41 8.59
#